data_AF-A0A0A6ZKZ5-F1
#
_entry.id   AF-A0A0A6ZKZ5-F1
#
_cell.length_a   1.000
_cell.length_b   1.000
_cell.length_c   1.000
_cell.angle_alpha   90.00
_cell.angle_beta   90.00
_cell.angle_gamma   90.00
#
_symmetry.space_group_name_H-M   'P 1'
#
loop_
_entity.id
_entity.type
_entity.pdbx_description
1 polymer ?
#
loop_
_entity_poly.entity_id
_entity_poly.type
_entity_poly.pdbx_seq_one_letter_code
_entity_poly.pdbx_strand_id
1 'polypeptide(L)'
;FNFMNFKKIMAFSSINHMCWILLSLLIGANLFLVYYFSYTLITMSLFATFWKFNINYLFDLNNLFSKSIGYLLIFLMFSVGGLPPFFGFLMKWFSIYSYMFKYNYLILMMMILYSLFFLYYYIRVVYVLLMNNMLTLKISFDDYFFLYLYFVFLISITIYGLLSMLLHLN
;
A
#
# COMPACT_ATOMS: atom_id res chain seq x y z
N PHE A 1 -0.88 -22.35 -5.27
CA PHE A 1 0.12 -21.35 -4.86
C PHE A 1 0.19 -21.28 -3.34
N ASN A 2 1.30 -21.70 -2.74
CA ASN A 2 1.48 -21.67 -1.28
C ASN A 2 2.02 -20.30 -0.86
N PHE A 3 1.13 -19.30 -0.77
CA PHE A 3 1.46 -17.90 -0.47
C PHE A 3 1.55 -17.63 1.04
N MET A 4 2.33 -18.44 1.75
CA MET A 4 2.59 -18.22 3.17
C MET A 4 3.75 -17.26 3.44
N ASN A 5 4.60 -16.97 2.43
CA ASN A 5 5.80 -16.15 2.59
C ASN A 5 5.56 -14.70 2.11
N PHE A 6 5.82 -13.74 3.00
CA PHE A 6 5.67 -12.31 2.72
C PHE A 6 6.53 -11.79 1.59
N LYS A 7 7.76 -12.32 1.44
CA LYS A 7 8.67 -11.90 0.36
C LYS A 7 8.08 -12.20 -1.02
N LYS A 8 7.33 -13.32 -1.15
CA LYS A 8 6.65 -13.66 -2.39
C LYS A 8 5.47 -12.72 -2.65
N ILE A 9 4.67 -12.43 -1.63
CA ILE A 9 3.55 -11.49 -1.74
C ILE A 9 4.06 -10.11 -2.17
N MET A 10 5.15 -9.62 -1.55
CA MET A 10 5.77 -8.33 -1.87
C MET A 10 6.42 -8.30 -3.27
N ALA A 11 6.96 -9.42 -3.75
CA ALA A 11 7.48 -9.49 -5.12
C ALA A 11 6.36 -9.43 -6.18
N PHE A 12 5.24 -10.14 -5.98
CA PHE A 12 4.10 -10.04 -6.90
C PHE A 12 3.39 -8.69 -6.83
N SER A 13 3.33 -8.12 -5.62
CA SER A 13 2.94 -6.75 -5.32
C SER A 13 3.70 -5.73 -6.17
N SER A 14 5.05 -5.80 -6.18
CA SER A 14 5.87 -4.85 -6.93
C SER A 14 5.71 -4.98 -8.43
N ILE A 15 5.51 -6.19 -8.96
CA ILE A 15 5.18 -6.38 -10.37
C ILE A 15 3.86 -5.67 -10.72
N ASN A 16 2.82 -5.81 -9.90
CA ASN A 16 1.54 -5.14 -10.15
C ASN A 16 1.68 -3.61 -10.12
N HIS A 17 2.36 -3.05 -9.12
CA HIS A 17 2.57 -1.59 -9.05
C HIS A 17 3.47 -1.07 -10.18
N MET A 18 4.45 -1.85 -10.64
CA MET A 18 5.26 -1.48 -11.81
C MET A 18 4.41 -1.33 -13.07
N CYS A 19 3.38 -2.15 -13.27
CA CYS A 19 2.45 -1.96 -14.40
C CYS A 19 1.74 -0.60 -14.36
N TRP A 20 1.33 -0.14 -13.17
CA TRP A 20 0.70 1.18 -12.99
C TRP A 20 1.70 2.33 -13.16
N ILE A 21 2.95 2.14 -12.71
CA ILE A 21 4.04 3.12 -12.89
C ILE A 21 4.41 3.24 -14.38
N LEU A 22 4.43 2.14 -15.12
CA LEU A 22 4.64 2.15 -16.57
C LEU A 22 3.49 2.84 -17.30
N LEU A 23 2.24 2.64 -16.85
CA LEU A 23 1.10 3.36 -17.41
C LEU A 23 1.21 4.87 -17.14
N SER A 24 1.59 5.29 -15.94
CA SER A 24 1.72 6.72 -15.61
C SER A 24 2.83 7.40 -16.40
N LEU A 25 3.92 6.69 -16.71
CA LEU A 25 4.98 7.17 -17.63
C LEU A 25 4.43 7.53 -19.01
N LEU A 26 3.51 6.72 -19.55
CA LEU A 26 2.89 7.01 -20.86
C LEU A 26 2.05 8.28 -20.83
N ILE A 27 1.43 8.60 -19.69
CA ILE A 27 0.53 9.75 -19.54
C ILE A 27 1.31 11.05 -19.35
N GLY A 28 2.40 11.01 -18.57
CA GLY A 28 3.29 12.15 -18.32
C GLY A 28 4.28 11.93 -17.17
N ALA A 29 5.45 12.57 -17.27
CA ALA A 29 6.55 12.41 -16.32
C ALA A 29 6.20 12.82 -14.88
N ASN A 30 5.32 13.83 -14.70
CA ASN A 30 4.92 14.30 -13.37
C ASN A 30 4.10 13.24 -12.62
N LEU A 31 3.11 12.63 -13.27
CA LEU A 31 2.30 11.56 -12.69
C LEU A 31 3.17 10.34 -12.34
N PHE A 32 4.13 10.02 -13.20
CA PHE A 32 5.13 8.99 -12.92
C PHE A 32 5.92 9.28 -11.64
N LEU A 33 6.51 10.47 -11.52
CA LEU A 33 7.34 10.83 -10.36
C LEU A 33 6.53 10.72 -9.07
N VAL A 34 5.32 11.26 -9.04
CA VAL A 34 4.47 11.22 -7.84
C VAL A 34 4.08 9.77 -7.48
N TYR A 35 3.71 8.95 -8.46
CA TYR A 35 3.41 7.53 -8.22
C TYR A 35 4.65 6.78 -7.73
N TYR A 36 5.81 7.00 -8.34
CA TYR A 36 7.05 6.32 -7.99
C TYR A 36 7.53 6.67 -6.57
N PHE A 37 7.59 7.96 -6.23
CA PHE A 37 8.02 8.41 -4.89
C PHE A 37 7.08 7.89 -3.80
N SER A 38 5.78 7.92 -4.04
CA SER A 38 4.85 7.41 -3.05
C SER A 38 4.92 5.90 -2.86
N TYR A 39 5.01 5.15 -3.95
CA TYR A 39 5.13 3.70 -3.89
C TYR A 39 6.43 3.25 -3.19
N THR A 40 7.56 3.91 -3.50
CA THR A 40 8.84 3.66 -2.82
C THR A 40 8.76 3.95 -1.33
N LEU A 41 8.11 5.04 -0.92
CA LEU A 41 7.92 5.37 0.50
C LEU A 41 7.07 4.30 1.21
N ILE A 42 5.95 3.87 0.63
CA ILE A 42 5.09 2.83 1.22
C ILE A 42 5.82 1.48 1.32
N THR A 43 6.60 1.11 0.30
CA THR A 43 7.32 -0.17 0.30
C THR A 43 8.50 -0.19 1.26
N MET A 44 9.28 0.90 1.33
CA MET A 44 10.36 1.04 2.32
C MET A 44 9.81 0.92 3.74
N SER A 45 8.67 1.55 3.98
CA SER A 45 8.03 1.58 5.27
C SER A 45 7.51 0.19 5.67
N LEU A 46 6.95 -0.58 4.73
CA LEU A 46 6.63 -2.01 4.90
C LEU A 46 7.86 -2.87 5.19
N PHE A 47 8.92 -2.77 4.40
CA PHE A 47 10.14 -3.55 4.61
C PHE A 47 10.80 -3.25 5.96
N ALA A 48 10.80 -1.99 6.40
CA ALA A 48 11.29 -1.61 7.72
C ALA A 48 10.49 -2.31 8.84
N THR A 49 9.16 -2.38 8.72
CA THR A 49 8.32 -3.08 9.72
C THR A 49 8.58 -4.58 9.74
N PHE A 50 8.69 -5.21 8.57
CA PHE A 50 9.01 -6.64 8.49
C PHE A 50 10.38 -6.97 9.06
N TRP A 51 11.37 -6.11 8.83
CA TRP A 51 12.71 -6.30 9.37
C TRP A 51 12.75 -6.11 10.88
N LYS A 52 12.10 -5.08 11.42
CA LYS A 52 12.05 -4.82 12.87
C LYS A 52 11.39 -5.96 13.65
N PHE A 53 10.36 -6.59 13.07
CA PHE A 53 9.60 -7.67 13.72
C PHE A 53 9.95 -9.07 13.20
N ASN A 54 10.99 -9.22 12.39
CA ASN A 54 11.45 -10.49 11.81
C ASN A 54 10.33 -11.33 11.15
N ILE A 55 9.39 -10.67 10.47
CA ILE A 55 8.22 -11.31 9.86
C ILE A 55 8.61 -11.89 8.51
N ASN A 56 8.60 -13.21 8.36
CA ASN A 56 8.87 -13.87 7.08
C ASN A 56 7.64 -14.61 6.54
N TYR A 57 6.81 -15.16 7.43
CA TYR A 57 5.63 -15.94 7.09
C TYR A 57 4.36 -15.34 7.67
N LEU A 58 3.21 -15.65 7.06
CA LEU A 58 1.89 -15.24 7.55
C LEU A 58 1.62 -15.68 8.99
N PHE A 59 2.14 -16.84 9.41
CA PHE A 59 1.99 -17.33 10.78
C PHE A 59 2.76 -16.49 11.81
N ASP A 60 3.85 -15.82 11.41
CA ASP A 60 4.63 -14.97 12.31
C ASP A 60 3.82 -13.74 12.74
N LEU A 61 2.79 -13.36 11.96
CA LEU A 61 1.85 -12.30 12.33
C LEU A 61 1.02 -12.63 13.57
N ASN A 62 0.82 -13.92 13.88
CA ASN A 62 0.06 -14.33 15.06
C ASN A 62 0.77 -13.91 16.36
N ASN A 63 2.10 -13.73 16.30
CA ASN A 63 2.93 -13.37 17.44
C ASN A 63 3.21 -11.85 17.51
N LEU A 64 2.52 -11.01 16.75
CA LEU A 64 2.69 -9.56 16.87
C LEU A 64 2.13 -9.08 18.21
N PHE A 65 3.05 -8.79 19.14
CA PHE A 65 2.76 -8.61 20.56
C PHE A 65 2.02 -7.31 20.93
N SER A 66 1.93 -6.31 20.04
CA SER A 66 1.21 -5.07 20.34
C SER A 66 0.23 -4.67 19.23
N LYS A 67 -0.98 -4.29 19.66
CA LYS A 67 -2.08 -3.83 18.79
C LYS A 67 -1.64 -2.71 17.85
N SER A 68 -0.80 -1.81 18.33
CA SER A 68 -0.30 -0.64 17.59
C SER A 68 0.42 -1.05 16.30
N ILE A 69 1.33 -2.03 16.39
CA ILE A 69 2.07 -2.55 15.23
C ILE A 69 1.12 -3.21 14.24
N GLY A 70 0.18 -4.02 14.74
CA GLY A 70 -0.80 -4.68 13.89
C GLY A 70 -1.66 -3.68 13.11
N TYR A 71 -2.12 -2.59 13.73
CA TYR A 71 -2.85 -1.53 13.04
C TYR A 71 -2.00 -0.80 11.99
N LEU A 72 -0.72 -0.56 12.28
CA LEU A 72 0.20 0.04 11.32
C LEU A 72 0.41 -0.87 10.11
N LEU A 73 0.59 -2.17 10.34
CA LEU A 73 0.78 -3.15 9.27
C LEU A 73 -0.49 -3.29 8.41
N ILE A 74 -1.68 -3.22 9.04
CA ILE A 74 -2.97 -3.18 8.35
C ILE A 74 -3.09 -1.92 7.47
N PHE A 75 -2.75 -0.75 8.01
CA PHE A 75 -2.77 0.52 7.27
C PHE A 75 -1.86 0.46 6.04
N LEU A 76 -0.64 -0.04 6.21
CA LEU A 76 0.32 -0.19 5.11
C LEU A 76 -0.14 -1.22 4.06
N MET A 77 -0.74 -2.33 4.48
CA MET A 77 -1.26 -3.33 3.55
C MET A 77 -2.44 -2.79 2.73
N PHE A 78 -3.31 -2.00 3.35
CA PHE A 78 -4.41 -1.37 2.63
C PHE A 78 -3.95 -0.23 1.71
N SER A 79 -2.89 0.49 2.07
CA SER A 79 -2.32 1.52 1.19
C SER A 79 -1.69 0.92 -0.07
N VAL A 80 -1.00 -0.22 0.03
CA VAL A 80 -0.52 -0.98 -1.15
C VAL A 80 -1.69 -1.58 -1.94
N GLY A 81 -2.70 -2.12 -1.26
CA GLY A 81 -3.90 -2.67 -1.90
C GLY A 81 -4.65 -1.63 -2.75
N GLY A 82 -4.65 -0.36 -2.32
CA GLY A 82 -5.36 0.71 -2.99
C GLY A 82 -6.85 0.68 -2.68
N LEU A 83 -7.21 0.61 -1.40
CA LEU A 83 -8.58 0.83 -0.92
C LEU A 83 -8.90 2.33 -0.89
N PRO A 84 -10.18 2.73 -1.09
CA PRO A 84 -10.60 4.11 -1.32
C PRO A 84 -10.13 5.16 -0.30
N PRO A 85 -10.03 4.88 1.02
CA PRO A 85 -9.53 5.89 1.95
C PRO A 85 -7.99 6.05 1.93
N PHE A 86 -7.26 5.18 1.21
CA PHE A 86 -5.80 5.15 1.26
C PHE A 86 -5.14 5.67 -0.01
N PHE A 87 -3.88 6.06 0.16
CA PHE A 87 -3.11 6.76 -0.85
C PHE A 87 -2.87 5.99 -2.16
N GLY A 88 -2.61 4.68 -2.08
CA GLY A 88 -2.39 3.88 -3.28
C GLY A 88 -3.64 3.80 -4.17
N PHE A 89 -4.84 4.05 -3.62
CA PHE A 89 -6.05 4.18 -4.43
C PHE A 89 -6.03 5.47 -5.23
N LEU A 90 -5.73 6.60 -4.58
CA LEU A 90 -5.67 7.92 -5.23
C LEU A 90 -4.73 7.88 -6.44
N MET A 91 -3.53 7.31 -6.27
CA MET A 91 -2.55 7.17 -7.35
C MET A 91 -3.08 6.37 -8.55
N LYS A 92 -3.73 5.23 -8.30
CA LYS A 92 -4.35 4.42 -9.36
C LYS A 92 -5.52 5.16 -10.00
N TRP A 93 -6.35 5.81 -9.20
CA TRP A 93 -7.51 6.55 -9.68
C TRP A 93 -7.12 7.71 -10.59
N PHE A 94 -6.08 8.48 -10.24
CA PHE A 94 -5.56 9.54 -11.11
C PHE A 94 -4.98 9.00 -12.41
N SER A 95 -4.25 7.87 -12.35
CA SER A 95 -3.74 7.22 -13.56
C SER A 95 -4.89 6.75 -14.47
N ILE A 96 -5.99 6.27 -13.89
CA ILE A 96 -7.20 5.91 -14.64
C ILE A 96 -7.82 7.16 -15.25
N TYR A 97 -8.11 8.20 -14.46
CA TYR A 97 -8.73 9.43 -14.91
C TYR A 97 -7.97 10.05 -16.09
N SER A 98 -6.66 10.22 -15.95
CA SER A 98 -5.81 10.82 -16.98
C SER A 98 -5.64 9.94 -18.23
N TYR A 99 -5.68 8.62 -18.09
CA TYR A 99 -5.63 7.71 -19.24
C TYR A 99 -6.94 7.68 -20.03
N MET A 100 -8.09 7.78 -19.36
CA MET A 100 -9.42 7.80 -20.00
C MET A 100 -9.56 8.92 -21.03
N PHE A 101 -8.91 10.07 -20.83
CA PHE A 101 -8.97 11.19 -21.78
C PHE A 101 -8.01 11.05 -22.97
N LYS A 102 -6.99 10.19 -22.88
CA LYS A 102 -5.88 10.15 -23.85
C LYS A 102 -5.84 8.87 -24.69
N TYR A 103 -6.37 7.75 -24.20
CA TYR A 103 -6.08 6.42 -24.77
C TYR A 103 -7.29 5.47 -24.79
N ASN A 104 -7.05 4.22 -25.23
CA ASN A 104 -8.06 3.18 -25.43
C ASN A 104 -8.53 2.52 -24.13
N TYR A 105 -9.85 2.36 -23.98
CA TYR A 105 -10.49 1.79 -22.79
C TYR A 105 -10.16 0.31 -22.49
N LEU A 106 -9.78 -0.49 -23.50
CA LEU A 106 -9.53 -1.93 -23.34
C LEU A 106 -8.37 -2.24 -22.38
N ILE A 107 -7.25 -1.51 -22.51
CA ILE A 107 -6.06 -1.69 -21.66
C ILE A 107 -6.41 -1.36 -20.21
N LEU A 108 -7.16 -0.27 -20.03
CA LEU A 108 -7.55 0.22 -18.71
C LEU A 108 -8.46 -0.78 -17.99
N MET A 109 -9.39 -1.42 -18.70
CA MET A 109 -10.25 -2.45 -18.11
C MET A 109 -9.45 -3.67 -17.63
N MET A 110 -8.50 -4.14 -18.44
CA MET A 110 -7.62 -5.25 -18.04
C MET A 110 -6.82 -4.92 -16.77
N MET A 111 -6.31 -3.70 -16.67
CA MET A 111 -5.58 -3.25 -15.49
C MET A 111 -6.44 -3.18 -14.23
N ILE A 112 -7.69 -2.69 -14.35
CA ILE A 112 -8.63 -2.66 -13.23
C ILE A 112 -8.91 -4.08 -12.73
N LEU A 113 -9.21 -5.03 -13.63
CA LEU A 113 -9.45 -6.43 -13.28
C LEU A 113 -8.24 -7.06 -12.57
N TYR A 114 -7.03 -6.81 -13.08
CA TYR A 114 -5.81 -7.29 -12.45
C TYR A 114 -5.64 -6.69 -11.05
N SER A 115 -5.90 -5.39 -10.89
CA SER A 115 -5.79 -4.72 -9.59
C SER A 115 -6.76 -5.28 -8.54
N LEU A 116 -7.98 -5.65 -8.94
CA LEU A 116 -8.97 -6.29 -8.07
C LEU A 116 -8.53 -7.68 -7.62
N PHE A 117 -7.88 -8.44 -8.50
CA PHE A 117 -7.30 -9.74 -8.15
C PHE A 117 -6.23 -9.60 -7.05
N PHE A 118 -5.31 -8.63 -7.16
CA PHE A 118 -4.32 -8.38 -6.10
C PHE A 118 -4.94 -7.86 -4.81
N LEU A 119 -5.98 -7.02 -4.90
CA LEU A 119 -6.70 -6.50 -3.74
C LEU A 119 -7.19 -7.63 -2.83
N TYR A 120 -7.76 -8.69 -3.41
CA TYR A 120 -8.26 -9.84 -2.67
C TYR A 120 -7.17 -10.50 -1.79
N TYR A 121 -5.94 -10.60 -2.30
CA TYR A 121 -4.83 -11.17 -1.53
C TYR A 121 -4.44 -10.29 -0.33
N TYR A 122 -4.37 -8.97 -0.51
CA TYR A 122 -4.05 -8.06 0.60
C TYR A 122 -5.12 -8.10 1.69
N ILE A 123 -6.41 -8.16 1.31
CA ILE A 123 -7.52 -8.27 2.27
C ILE A 123 -7.41 -9.58 3.07
N ARG A 124 -7.00 -10.69 2.45
CA ARG A 124 -6.79 -11.96 3.17
C ARG A 124 -5.69 -11.84 4.24
N VAL A 125 -4.59 -11.15 3.95
CA VAL A 125 -3.50 -10.90 4.92
C VAL A 125 -4.02 -10.08 6.09
N VAL A 126 -4.78 -9.01 5.81
CA VAL A 126 -5.38 -8.15 6.84
C VAL A 126 -6.40 -8.90 7.68
N TYR A 127 -7.18 -9.80 7.09
CA TYR A 127 -8.14 -10.62 7.84
C TYR A 127 -7.46 -11.48 8.92
N VAL A 128 -6.33 -12.11 8.58
CA VAL A 128 -5.53 -12.88 9.55
C VAL A 128 -5.01 -11.99 10.68
N LEU A 129 -4.50 -10.79 10.35
CA LEU A 129 -4.04 -9.80 11.33
C LEU A 129 -5.15 -9.34 12.28
N LEU A 130 -6.34 -9.05 11.74
CA LEU A 130 -7.48 -8.59 12.53
C LEU A 130 -7.98 -9.68 13.49
N MET A 131 -8.06 -10.93 13.02
CA MET A 131 -8.47 -12.05 13.88
C MET A 131 -7.49 -12.28 15.03
N ASN A 132 -6.19 -12.10 14.80
CA ASN A 132 -5.18 -12.28 15.86
C ASN A 132 -5.15 -11.13 16.86
N ASN A 133 -5.23 -9.88 16.40
CA ASN A 133 -5.19 -8.70 17.28
C ASN A 133 -6.35 -8.63 18.28
N MET A 134 -7.46 -9.31 17.99
CA MET A 134 -8.59 -9.44 18.91
C MET A 134 -8.26 -10.29 20.15
N LEU A 135 -7.22 -11.14 20.10
CA LEU A 135 -6.93 -12.16 21.12
C LEU A 135 -5.94 -11.72 22.22
N THR A 136 -5.14 -10.67 22.05
CA THR A 136 -4.12 -10.26 23.04
C THR A 136 -4.21 -8.80 23.46
N LEU A 137 -4.63 -8.55 24.71
CA LEU A 137 -4.71 -7.23 25.35
C LEU A 137 -3.44 -6.93 26.15
N LYS A 138 -2.33 -6.62 25.46
CA LYS A 138 -1.17 -5.95 26.10
C LYS A 138 -0.86 -4.68 25.35
N ILE A 139 -0.97 -3.55 26.06
CA ILE A 139 -0.81 -2.20 25.54
C ILE A 139 0.43 -1.61 26.21
N SER A 140 1.51 -1.44 25.45
CA SER A 140 2.76 -0.78 25.85
C SER A 140 2.77 0.66 25.36
N PHE A 141 2.89 1.64 26.26
CA PHE A 141 2.80 3.08 25.94
C PHE A 141 3.95 3.60 25.06
N ASP A 142 5.17 3.06 25.18
CA ASP A 142 6.34 3.56 24.43
C ASP A 142 6.27 3.27 22.92
N ASP A 143 5.58 2.20 22.51
CA ASP A 143 5.38 1.90 21.09
C ASP A 143 4.51 2.95 20.39
N TYR A 144 3.63 3.66 21.11
CA TYR A 144 2.69 4.60 20.52
C TYR A 144 3.36 5.86 19.98
N PHE A 145 4.42 6.36 20.62
CA PHE A 145 5.06 7.60 20.18
C PHE A 145 5.75 7.43 18.82
N PHE A 146 6.51 6.34 18.66
CA PHE A 146 7.15 6.00 17.38
C PHE A 146 6.13 5.70 16.29
N LEU A 147 5.07 4.97 16.63
CA LEU A 147 4.00 4.65 15.69
C LEU A 147 3.25 5.91 15.24
N TYR A 148 2.94 6.80 16.19
CA TYR A 148 2.28 8.07 15.93
C TYR A 148 3.12 8.96 15.01
N LEU A 149 4.42 9.12 15.29
CA LEU A 149 5.33 9.87 14.42
C LEU A 149 5.39 9.28 13.01
N TYR A 150 5.42 7.95 12.88
CA TYR A 150 5.42 7.30 11.59
C TYR A 150 4.09 7.48 10.83
N PHE A 151 2.96 7.42 11.53
CA PHE A 151 1.65 7.73 10.95
C PHE A 151 1.59 9.18 10.46
N VAL A 152 2.05 10.13 11.27
CA VAL A 152 2.13 11.56 10.89
C VAL A 152 3.03 11.75 9.67
N PHE A 153 4.16 11.04 9.59
CA PHE A 153 5.07 11.09 8.44
C PHE A 153 4.41 10.54 7.15
N LEU A 154 3.70 9.41 7.24
CA LEU A 154 2.97 8.90 6.08
C LEU A 154 1.88 9.88 5.63
N ILE A 155 1.12 10.44 6.56
CA ILE A 155 0.05 11.41 6.26
C ILE A 155 0.62 12.68 5.62
N SER A 156 1.74 13.22 6.11
CA SER A 156 2.34 14.43 5.51
C SER A 156 2.80 14.21 4.07
N ILE A 157 3.37 13.03 3.77
CA ILE A 157 3.71 12.63 2.40
C ILE A 157 2.46 12.54 1.53
N THR A 158 1.36 11.98 2.06
CA THR A 158 0.11 11.86 1.30
C THR A 158 -0.49 13.21 0.93
N ILE A 159 -0.42 14.18 1.84
CA ILE A 159 -0.91 15.54 1.60
C ILE A 159 -0.07 16.22 0.52
N TYR A 160 1.25 16.06 0.55
CA TYR A 160 2.14 16.63 -0.47
C TYR A 160 1.90 16.02 -1.86
N GLY A 161 1.68 14.70 -1.92
CA GLY A 161 1.34 14.00 -3.17
C GLY A 161 0.02 14.50 -3.77
N LEU A 162 -1.03 14.62 -2.97
CA LEU A 162 -2.32 15.20 -3.38
C LEU A 162 -2.17 16.65 -3.89
N LEU A 163 -1.39 17.48 -3.18
CA LEU A 163 -1.19 18.88 -3.54
C LEU A 163 -0.47 19.02 -4.88
N SER A 164 0.55 18.19 -5.13
CA SER A 164 1.26 18.15 -6.41
C SER A 164 0.36 17.75 -7.59
N MET A 165 -0.64 16.90 -7.34
CA MET A 165 -1.58 16.45 -8.37
C MET A 165 -2.66 17.47 -8.67
N LEU A 166 -3.18 18.17 -7.65
CA LEU A 166 -4.11 19.29 -7.83
C LEU A 166 -3.50 20.41 -8.69
N LEU A 167 -2.20 20.69 -8.51
CA LEU A 167 -1.47 21.64 -9.34
C LEU A 167 -1.38 21.24 -10.82
N HIS A 168 -1.57 19.97 -11.16
CA HIS A 168 -1.49 19.49 -12.55
C HIS A 168 -2.84 19.34 -13.25
N LEU A 169 -3.95 19.35 -12.48
CA LEU A 169 -5.31 19.40 -13.01
C LEU A 169 -5.71 20.82 -13.46
N ASN A 170 -5.00 21.85 -12.98
CA ASN A 170 -5.12 23.24 -13.41
C ASN A 170 -4.07 23.56 -14.49
#